data_AF-A0A2N5THV3-F1
#
_entry.id   AF-A0A2N5THV3-F1
#
_cell.length_a   1.000
_cell.length_b   1.000
_cell.length_c   1.000
_cell.angle_alpha   90.00
_cell.angle_beta   90.00
_cell.angle_gamma   90.00
#
_symmetry.space_group_name_H-M   'P 1'
#
loop_
_entity.id
_entity.type
_entity.pdbx_description
1 polymer ?
#
loop_
_entity_poly.entity_id
_entity_poly.type
_entity_poly.pdbx_seq_one_letter_code
_entity_poly.pdbx_strand_id
1 'polypeptide(L)'
;MFVPQHKEDLHWTLVLKSQIAQAMLEHVAEASDSEVSIATQPPVIDQISPEEPDITMLKLMIVLEDSSQGVGEVFEAIVNQSRLSMTEFANCLQIINADLASCTNVSSLQNQLIPSNHAKEDLKNILTILGGAHTLWNVGHVIYSKHYGENSDSQDSEKIHKATLVYCIKVVMGTENKVVSEELPKLPCAKLAKYIQETFDQFFTPQAKKTAAETSPKLSNLMLRLSDFATVVEGNTAMKGGEIGSKS
;
A
#
# COMPACT_ATOMS: atom_id res chain seq x y z
N MET A 1 9.39 17.65 6.60
CA MET A 1 8.14 17.27 5.91
C MET A 1 8.47 17.22 4.43
N PHE A 2 8.57 16.03 3.85
CA PHE A 2 8.79 15.89 2.41
C PHE A 2 7.47 16.19 1.71
N VAL A 3 7.41 17.32 1.02
CA VAL A 3 6.27 17.65 0.15
C VAL A 3 6.57 17.01 -1.21
N PRO A 4 5.64 16.21 -1.77
CA PRO A 4 5.84 15.61 -3.08
C PRO A 4 6.21 16.66 -4.13
N GLN A 5 7.15 16.32 -4.99
CA GLN A 5 7.46 17.16 -6.15
C GLN A 5 6.36 17.02 -7.20
N HIS A 6 6.20 18.03 -8.06
CA HIS A 6 5.21 18.00 -9.14
C HIS A 6 5.31 16.75 -10.04
N LYS A 7 6.54 16.24 -10.26
CA LYS A 7 6.78 15.00 -11.01
C LYS A 7 6.21 13.78 -10.29
N GLU A 8 6.36 13.71 -8.97
CA GLU A 8 5.87 12.62 -8.12
C GLU A 8 4.34 12.64 -8.06
N ASP A 9 3.73 13.81 -7.93
CA ASP A 9 2.27 13.98 -7.98
C ASP A 9 1.68 13.54 -9.32
N LEU A 10 2.35 13.89 -10.43
CA LEU A 10 1.95 13.47 -11.76
C LEU A 10 2.08 11.96 -11.93
N HIS A 11 3.18 11.37 -11.48
CA HIS A 11 3.40 9.93 -11.48
C HIS A 11 2.30 9.21 -10.68
N TRP A 12 2.02 9.66 -9.46
CA TRP A 12 0.98 9.07 -8.62
C TRP A 12 -0.42 9.20 -9.23
N THR A 13 -0.70 10.32 -9.89
CA THR A 13 -1.94 10.50 -10.64
C THR A 13 -2.09 9.47 -11.77
N LEU A 14 -1.00 9.16 -12.48
CA LEU A 14 -1.00 8.15 -13.53
C LEU A 14 -1.18 6.73 -12.98
N VAL A 15 -0.55 6.41 -11.84
CA VAL A 15 -0.75 5.14 -11.12
C VAL A 15 -2.22 4.94 -10.73
N LEU A 16 -2.85 5.95 -10.12
CA LEU A 16 -4.26 5.85 -9.74
C LEU A 16 -5.18 5.67 -10.95
N LYS A 17 -4.92 6.41 -12.03
CA LYS A 17 -5.69 6.29 -13.28
C LYS A 17 -5.51 4.93 -13.95
N SER A 18 -4.31 4.34 -13.91
CA SER A 18 -4.08 3.01 -14.49
C SER A 18 -4.83 1.92 -13.73
N GLN A 19 -4.88 1.99 -12.40
CA GLN A 19 -5.66 1.07 -11.57
C GLN A 19 -7.18 1.20 -11.83
N ILE A 20 -7.68 2.44 -11.97
CA ILE A 20 -9.09 2.68 -12.36
C ILE A 20 -9.36 2.12 -13.77
N ALA A 21 -8.45 2.38 -14.72
CA ALA A 21 -8.57 1.90 -16.09
C ALA A 21 -8.59 0.37 -16.18
N GLN A 22 -7.73 -0.30 -15.40
CA GLN A 22 -7.72 -1.74 -15.29
C GLN A 22 -9.06 -2.27 -14.77
N ALA A 23 -9.59 -1.72 -13.68
CA ALA A 23 -10.88 -2.11 -13.14
C ALA A 23 -12.05 -1.85 -14.11
N MET A 24 -11.99 -0.75 -14.86
CA MET A 24 -12.97 -0.41 -15.91
C MET A 24 -13.02 -1.50 -17.00
N LEU A 25 -11.86 -1.85 -17.56
CA LEU A 25 -11.77 -2.75 -18.70
C LEU A 25 -11.96 -4.23 -18.33
N GLU A 26 -11.60 -4.63 -17.11
CA GLU A 26 -11.76 -6.01 -16.64
C GLU A 26 -13.20 -6.32 -16.19
N HIS A 27 -13.95 -5.33 -15.70
CA HIS A 27 -15.19 -5.59 -14.95
C HIS A 27 -16.38 -4.68 -15.27
N VAL A 28 -16.20 -3.60 -16.04
CA VAL A 28 -17.27 -2.60 -16.26
C VAL A 28 -17.66 -2.47 -17.72
N ALA A 29 -16.70 -2.38 -18.63
CA ALA A 29 -16.97 -2.14 -20.05
C ALA A 29 -15.81 -2.57 -20.96
N GLU A 30 -16.14 -2.94 -22.19
CA GLU A 30 -15.15 -3.20 -23.25
C GLU A 30 -14.96 -1.96 -24.13
N ALA A 31 -13.74 -1.77 -24.62
CA ALA A 31 -13.46 -0.74 -25.63
C ALA A 31 -14.08 -1.12 -26.99
N SER A 32 -14.88 -0.22 -27.57
CA SER A 32 -15.45 -0.43 -28.91
C SER A 32 -14.52 -0.01 -30.05
N ASP A 33 -13.49 0.76 -29.74
CA ASP A 33 -12.53 1.33 -30.70
C ASP A 33 -11.13 1.41 -30.07
N SER A 34 -10.16 1.92 -30.82
CA SER A 34 -8.77 2.14 -30.37
C SER A 34 -8.29 3.57 -30.61
N GLU A 35 -9.21 4.54 -30.69
CA GLU A 35 -8.89 5.92 -31.05
C GLU A 35 -8.19 6.69 -29.92
N VAL A 36 -8.44 6.30 -28.67
CA VAL A 36 -7.81 6.89 -27.47
C VAL A 36 -7.06 5.81 -26.71
N SER A 37 -5.78 6.05 -26.44
CA SER A 37 -4.97 5.14 -25.62
C SER A 37 -5.37 5.25 -24.15
N ILE A 38 -5.72 4.11 -23.55
CA ILE A 38 -6.02 3.96 -22.12
C ILE A 38 -4.89 3.15 -21.49
N ALA A 39 -4.08 3.80 -20.66
CA ALA A 39 -3.02 3.12 -19.92
C ALA A 39 -3.62 2.31 -18.77
N THR A 40 -3.44 0.99 -18.80
CA THR A 40 -3.87 0.05 -17.73
C THR A 40 -2.73 -0.37 -16.82
N GLN A 41 -1.50 -0.04 -17.18
CA GLN A 41 -0.30 -0.31 -16.39
C GLN A 41 0.23 0.99 -15.79
N PRO A 42 0.69 0.97 -14.53
CA PRO A 42 1.35 2.12 -13.93
C PRO A 42 2.64 2.46 -14.72
N PRO A 43 3.05 3.74 -14.72
CA PRO A 43 4.35 4.13 -15.27
C PRO A 43 5.48 3.43 -14.52
N VAL A 44 6.54 3.07 -15.25
CA VAL A 44 7.71 2.40 -14.65
C VAL A 44 8.32 3.28 -13.56
N ILE A 45 8.52 2.69 -12.39
CA ILE A 45 9.27 3.29 -11.29
C ILE A 45 10.77 3.13 -11.56
N ASP A 46 11.56 4.15 -11.22
CA ASP A 46 13.02 4.09 -11.32
C ASP A 46 13.55 2.92 -10.47
N GLN A 47 14.04 1.86 -11.13
CA GLN A 47 14.57 0.68 -10.47
C GLN A 47 15.96 0.95 -9.91
N ILE A 48 16.18 0.61 -8.65
CA ILE A 48 17.52 0.62 -8.03
C ILE A 48 18.30 -0.63 -8.47
N SER A 49 19.61 -0.48 -8.71
CA SER A 49 20.46 -1.62 -9.04
C SER A 49 20.54 -2.58 -7.84
N PRO A 50 20.28 -3.89 -8.02
CA PRO A 50 20.43 -4.86 -6.94
C PRO A 50 21.91 -5.03 -6.61
N GLU A 51 22.33 -4.62 -5.42
CA GLU A 51 23.64 -4.95 -4.84
C GLU A 51 23.46 -6.09 -3.84
N GLU A 52 24.45 -7.00 -3.74
CA GLU A 52 24.44 -8.05 -2.72
C GLU A 52 24.55 -7.40 -1.33
N PRO A 53 23.56 -7.59 -0.44
CA PRO A 53 23.57 -6.92 0.84
C PRO A 53 24.52 -7.63 1.82
N ASP A 54 25.34 -6.86 2.54
CA ASP A 54 26.16 -7.35 3.65
C ASP A 54 25.29 -7.52 4.92
N ILE A 55 24.59 -8.66 5.00
CA ILE A 55 23.67 -8.97 6.11
C ILE A 55 24.38 -9.85 7.15
N THR A 56 24.48 -9.35 8.38
CA THR A 56 24.80 -10.16 9.56
C THR A 56 23.52 -10.53 10.30
N MET A 57 23.11 -11.80 10.29
CA MET A 57 21.94 -12.26 11.05
C MET A 57 22.26 -12.45 12.54
N LEU A 58 21.37 -11.95 13.40
CA LEU A 58 21.38 -12.27 14.83
C LEU A 58 20.84 -13.70 15.04
N LYS A 59 21.40 -14.41 16.03
CA LYS A 59 20.95 -15.73 16.45
C LYS A 59 19.59 -15.63 17.15
N LEU A 60 18.71 -16.58 16.84
CA LEU A 60 17.43 -16.81 17.51
C LEU A 60 17.60 -16.86 19.04
N MET A 61 16.71 -16.18 19.74
CA MET A 61 16.62 -16.15 21.20
C MET A 61 15.33 -16.82 21.65
N ILE A 62 15.37 -17.52 22.78
CA ILE A 62 14.20 -18.09 23.43
C ILE A 62 14.01 -17.30 24.73
N VAL A 63 12.94 -16.51 24.81
CA VAL A 63 12.60 -15.67 25.97
C VAL A 63 11.09 -15.78 26.24
N LEU A 64 10.64 -15.67 27.50
CA LEU A 64 9.20 -15.66 27.83
C LEU A 64 8.52 -14.39 27.29
N GLU A 65 7.43 -14.57 26.53
CA GLU A 65 6.83 -13.54 25.65
C GLU A 65 5.96 -12.48 26.35
N ASP A 66 5.73 -12.57 27.66
CA ASP A 66 4.61 -11.89 28.32
C ASP A 66 5.00 -11.15 29.63
N SER A 67 6.29 -10.86 29.82
CA SER A 67 6.74 -10.03 30.95
C SER A 67 7.66 -8.88 30.54
N SER A 68 7.61 -7.78 31.29
CA SER A 68 8.58 -6.67 31.19
C SER A 68 10.03 -7.12 31.44
N GLN A 69 10.21 -8.25 32.14
CA GLN A 69 11.51 -8.88 32.35
C GLN A 69 12.03 -9.55 31.07
N GLY A 70 11.17 -10.21 30.30
CA GLY A 70 11.53 -10.82 29.02
C GLY A 70 12.01 -9.79 27.98
N VAL A 71 11.44 -8.58 27.99
CA VAL A 71 11.93 -7.48 27.15
C VAL A 71 13.38 -7.09 27.48
N GLY A 72 13.73 -7.05 28.78
CA GLY A 72 15.09 -6.78 29.22
C GLY A 72 16.10 -7.84 28.77
N GLU A 73 15.70 -9.12 28.83
CA GLU A 73 16.51 -10.26 28.39
C GLU A 73 16.76 -10.24 26.87
N VAL A 74 15.76 -9.84 26.08
CA VAL A 74 15.92 -9.62 24.62
C VAL A 74 16.92 -8.51 24.34
N PHE A 75 16.84 -7.37 25.04
CA PHE A 75 17.78 -6.27 24.84
C PHE A 75 19.22 -6.66 25.18
N GLU A 76 19.42 -7.33 26.32
CA GLU A 76 20.75 -7.81 26.73
C GLU A 76 21.33 -8.80 25.73
N ALA A 77 20.50 -9.71 25.21
CA ALA A 77 20.92 -10.66 24.20
C ALA A 77 21.25 -10.02 22.84
N ILE A 78 20.52 -8.97 22.42
CA ILE A 78 20.85 -8.20 21.20
C ILE A 78 22.19 -7.49 21.40
N VAL A 79 22.38 -6.84 22.55
CA VAL A 79 23.62 -6.15 22.90
C VAL A 79 24.81 -7.10 22.87
N ASN A 80 24.67 -8.29 23.46
CA ASN A 80 25.71 -9.33 23.47
C ASN A 80 26.05 -9.91 22.09
N GLN A 81 25.10 -9.89 21.16
CA GLN A 81 25.31 -10.34 19.79
C GLN A 81 25.78 -9.21 18.86
N SER A 82 25.52 -7.97 19.25
CA SER A 82 26.07 -6.77 18.63
C SER A 82 27.47 -6.46 19.18
N ARG A 83 28.21 -5.56 18.54
CA ARG A 83 29.44 -4.97 19.10
C ARG A 83 29.17 -3.67 19.86
N LEU A 84 27.94 -3.47 20.32
CA LEU A 84 27.49 -2.23 20.98
C LEU A 84 27.45 -2.43 22.50
N SER A 85 27.66 -1.36 23.26
CA SER A 85 27.33 -1.32 24.69
C SER A 85 25.82 -1.08 24.91
N MET A 86 25.30 -1.42 26.09
CA MET A 86 23.88 -1.19 26.43
C MET A 86 23.47 0.29 26.32
N THR A 87 24.39 1.21 26.63
CA THR A 87 24.14 2.65 26.49
C THR A 87 24.10 3.09 25.03
N GLU A 88 24.98 2.56 24.17
CA GLU A 88 24.93 2.80 22.73
C GLU A 88 23.67 2.22 22.10
N PHE A 89 23.28 1.01 22.50
CA PHE A 89 22.03 0.38 22.08
C PHE A 89 20.79 1.19 22.49
N ALA A 90 20.70 1.63 23.75
CA ALA A 90 19.57 2.41 24.23
C ALA A 90 19.46 3.79 23.57
N ASN A 91 20.58 4.43 23.24
CA ASN A 91 20.60 5.70 22.50
C ASN A 91 20.19 5.55 21.03
N CYS A 92 20.32 4.34 20.50
CA CYS A 92 19.91 3.98 19.17
C CYS A 92 18.43 3.57 19.11
N LEU A 93 17.89 2.94 20.15
CA LEU A 93 16.53 2.40 20.17
C LEU A 93 15.46 3.50 20.00
N GLN A 94 14.72 3.45 18.90
CA GLN A 94 13.59 4.33 18.60
C GLN A 94 12.32 3.50 18.41
N ILE A 95 11.25 3.79 19.17
CA ILE A 95 9.97 3.08 19.05
C ILE A 95 8.97 3.97 18.31
N ILE A 96 8.44 3.48 17.19
CA ILE A 96 7.42 4.18 16.41
C ILE A 96 6.12 3.38 16.46
N ASN A 97 5.05 4.05 16.90
CA ASN A 97 3.68 3.56 16.82
C ASN A 97 3.00 4.20 15.61
N ALA A 98 2.70 3.42 14.58
CA ALA A 98 2.09 3.89 13.34
C ALA A 98 1.18 2.82 12.73
N ASP A 99 0.38 3.20 11.72
CA ASP A 99 -0.45 2.26 10.96
C ASP A 99 0.40 1.32 10.07
N LEU A 100 -0.22 0.26 9.55
CA LEU A 100 0.49 -0.77 8.76
C LEU A 100 1.17 -0.20 7.52
N ALA A 101 0.59 0.77 6.82
CA ALA A 101 1.21 1.37 5.65
C ALA A 101 2.45 2.18 6.05
N SER A 102 2.36 2.94 7.14
CA SER A 102 3.49 3.69 7.71
C SER A 102 4.60 2.76 8.21
N CYS A 103 4.26 1.68 8.92
CA CYS A 103 5.22 0.66 9.35
C CYS A 103 5.84 -0.07 8.15
N THR A 104 5.05 -0.38 7.12
CA THR A 104 5.54 -1.02 5.88
C THR A 104 6.43 -0.06 5.08
N ASN A 105 6.17 1.25 5.11
CA ASN A 105 7.03 2.26 4.52
C ASN A 105 8.34 2.41 5.30
N VAL A 106 8.29 2.43 6.63
CA VAL A 106 9.50 2.45 7.47
C VAL A 106 10.30 1.17 7.27
N SER A 107 9.66 -0.01 7.27
CA SER A 107 10.31 -1.27 6.95
C SER A 107 10.82 -1.32 5.51
N SER A 108 10.12 -0.70 4.54
CA SER A 108 10.61 -0.58 3.16
C SER A 108 11.82 0.34 3.07
N LEU A 109 11.84 1.47 3.79
CA LEU A 109 13.00 2.36 3.88
C LEU A 109 14.18 1.69 4.60
N GLN A 110 13.92 0.88 5.63
CA GLN A 110 14.92 0.02 6.28
C GLN A 110 15.47 -1.03 5.30
N ASN A 111 14.60 -1.69 4.52
CA ASN A 111 14.97 -2.67 3.50
C ASN A 111 15.70 -2.03 2.30
N GLN A 112 15.44 -0.74 2.02
CA GLN A 112 16.14 0.05 1.01
C GLN A 112 17.50 0.59 1.51
N LEU A 113 17.83 0.41 2.80
CA LEU A 113 19.15 0.67 3.40
C LEU A 113 19.80 2.01 2.99
N ILE A 114 19.04 3.11 3.01
CA ILE A 114 19.62 4.47 2.97
C ILE A 114 19.52 5.14 4.34
N PRO A 115 20.31 4.73 5.34
CA PRO A 115 20.38 5.47 6.57
C PRO A 115 21.28 6.70 6.38
N SER A 116 20.79 7.83 6.84
CA SER A 116 21.61 9.02 7.06
C SER A 116 22.83 8.64 7.92
N ASN A 117 24.03 9.12 7.56
CA ASN A 117 25.24 8.94 8.37
C ASN A 117 25.16 9.68 9.73
N HIS A 118 24.10 10.46 9.95
CA HIS A 118 23.83 11.10 11.22
C HIS A 118 22.99 10.15 12.10
N ALA A 119 23.58 9.68 13.21
CA ALA A 119 22.97 8.74 14.15
C ALA A 119 21.58 9.12 14.69
N LYS A 120 21.17 10.40 14.57
CA LYS A 120 19.84 10.89 14.98
C LYS A 120 18.75 10.68 13.93
N GLU A 121 19.12 10.46 12.69
CA GLU A 121 18.23 10.29 11.54
C GLU A 121 18.33 8.87 10.94
N ASP A 122 19.09 8.00 11.60
CA ASP A 122 19.33 6.62 11.18
C ASP A 122 18.12 5.74 11.52
N LEU A 123 17.49 5.15 10.50
CA LEU A 123 16.31 4.31 10.62
C LEU A 123 16.65 2.86 11.06
N LYS A 124 17.93 2.49 11.14
CA LYS A 124 18.41 1.13 11.49
C LYS A 124 17.93 0.64 12.86
N ASN A 125 17.64 1.56 13.77
CA ASN A 125 17.34 1.24 15.16
C ASN A 125 15.86 1.52 15.53
N ILE A 126 14.99 1.60 14.52
CA ILE A 126 13.56 1.80 14.70
C ILE A 126 12.83 0.46 14.83
N LEU A 127 12.14 0.28 15.95
CA LEU A 127 11.18 -0.80 16.18
C LEU A 127 9.76 -0.29 15.89
N THR A 128 9.13 -0.83 14.85
CA THR A 128 7.74 -0.52 14.50
C THR A 128 6.79 -1.40 15.28
N ILE A 129 5.90 -0.80 16.07
CA ILE A 129 4.79 -1.51 16.72
C ILE A 129 3.53 -1.17 15.93
N LEU A 130 2.87 -2.19 15.39
CA LEU A 130 1.64 -2.05 14.61
C LEU A 130 0.51 -1.47 15.48
N GLY A 131 0.14 -0.22 15.22
CA GLY A 131 -0.96 0.46 15.88
C GLY A 131 -2.34 -0.03 15.41
N GLY A 132 -3.40 0.55 16.00
CA GLY A 132 -4.80 0.09 15.89
C GLY A 132 -5.41 -0.09 14.49
N ALA A 133 -4.75 0.34 13.42
CA ALA A 133 -5.12 -0.01 12.05
C ALA A 133 -4.98 -1.51 11.77
N HIS A 134 -3.99 -2.19 12.35
CA HIS A 134 -3.86 -3.66 12.28
C HIS A 134 -4.98 -4.36 13.06
N THR A 135 -5.45 -3.75 14.17
CA THR A 135 -6.65 -4.23 14.88
C THR A 135 -7.89 -4.08 14.00
N LEU A 136 -8.04 -2.96 13.29
CA LEU A 136 -9.16 -2.75 12.37
C LEU A 136 -9.07 -3.65 11.14
N TRP A 137 -7.86 -3.95 10.64
CA TRP A 137 -7.59 -4.93 9.61
C TRP A 137 -7.93 -6.36 10.07
N ASN A 138 -7.47 -6.77 11.25
CA ASN A 138 -7.82 -8.07 11.86
C ASN A 138 -9.34 -8.20 12.04
N VAL A 139 -10.02 -7.16 12.54
CA VAL A 139 -11.47 -7.15 12.71
C VAL A 139 -12.18 -7.19 11.35
N GLY A 140 -11.72 -6.42 10.37
CA GLY A 140 -12.27 -6.40 9.01
C GLY A 140 -12.08 -7.74 8.29
N HIS A 141 -10.90 -8.35 8.42
CA HIS A 141 -10.58 -9.66 7.89
C HIS A 141 -11.46 -10.73 8.53
N VAL A 142 -11.58 -10.75 9.87
CA VAL A 142 -12.46 -11.70 10.58
C VAL A 142 -13.93 -11.55 10.16
N ILE A 143 -14.44 -10.33 10.01
CA ILE A 143 -15.82 -10.09 9.51
C ILE A 143 -15.96 -10.59 8.08
N TYR A 144 -14.99 -10.30 7.21
CA TYR A 144 -15.00 -10.74 5.82
C TYR A 144 -14.93 -12.26 5.69
N SER A 145 -13.94 -12.92 6.33
CA SER A 145 -13.79 -14.38 6.33
C SER A 145 -15.02 -15.08 6.93
N LYS A 146 -15.67 -14.48 7.94
CA LYS A 146 -16.90 -15.02 8.54
C LYS A 146 -18.09 -15.01 7.58
N HIS A 147 -18.17 -14.04 6.68
CA HIS A 147 -19.31 -13.86 5.77
C HIS A 147 -19.07 -14.38 4.35
N TYR A 148 -17.82 -14.44 3.91
CA TYR A 148 -17.45 -14.73 2.52
C TYR A 148 -16.45 -15.89 2.36
N GLY A 149 -15.96 -16.48 3.47
CA GLY A 149 -15.02 -17.61 3.47
C GLY A 149 -13.54 -17.19 3.46
N GLU A 150 -12.66 -18.10 3.90
CA GLU A 150 -11.20 -17.92 3.78
C GLU A 150 -10.75 -18.31 2.37
N ASN A 151 -10.08 -17.40 1.68
CA ASN A 151 -9.15 -17.74 0.62
C ASN A 151 -7.76 -17.45 1.16
N SER A 152 -6.89 -18.46 1.24
CA SER A 152 -5.54 -18.35 1.81
C SER A 152 -4.57 -17.52 0.95
N ASP A 153 -5.08 -16.62 0.11
CA ASP A 153 -4.36 -16.04 -1.00
C ASP A 153 -4.20 -14.54 -0.80
N SER A 154 -2.95 -14.08 -0.82
CA SER A 154 -2.55 -12.65 -0.71
C SER A 154 -3.25 -11.72 -1.73
N GLN A 155 -3.93 -12.29 -2.72
CA GLN A 155 -4.77 -11.60 -3.72
C GLN A 155 -6.06 -10.98 -3.16
N ASP A 156 -6.46 -11.27 -1.92
CA ASP A 156 -7.73 -10.76 -1.37
C ASP A 156 -7.76 -9.23 -1.30
N SER A 157 -6.63 -8.58 -1.02
CA SER A 157 -6.53 -7.11 -0.98
C SER A 157 -6.66 -6.47 -2.37
N GLU A 158 -6.03 -7.06 -3.39
CA GLU A 158 -6.14 -6.59 -4.78
C GLU A 158 -7.60 -6.75 -5.29
N LYS A 159 -8.26 -7.86 -4.95
CA LYS A 159 -9.67 -8.13 -5.30
C LYS A 159 -10.61 -7.14 -4.61
N ILE A 160 -10.41 -6.87 -3.31
CA ILE A 160 -11.20 -5.88 -2.55
C ILE A 160 -11.02 -4.48 -3.15
N HIS A 161 -9.79 -4.10 -3.47
CA HIS A 161 -9.50 -2.81 -4.12
C HIS A 161 -10.21 -2.68 -5.47
N LYS A 162 -10.04 -3.68 -6.36
CA LYS A 162 -10.70 -3.71 -7.66
C LYS A 162 -12.23 -3.65 -7.55
N ALA A 163 -12.83 -4.42 -6.64
CA ALA A 163 -14.27 -4.38 -6.40
C ALA A 163 -14.74 -2.99 -5.93
N THR A 164 -13.95 -2.32 -5.09
CA THR A 164 -14.24 -0.96 -4.63
C THR A 164 -14.13 0.06 -5.76
N LEU A 165 -13.12 -0.06 -6.63
CA LEU A 165 -12.98 0.77 -7.84
C LEU A 165 -14.16 0.57 -8.80
N VAL A 166 -14.61 -0.66 -9.01
CA VAL A 166 -15.79 -0.96 -9.82
C VAL A 166 -17.03 -0.26 -9.27
N TYR A 167 -17.22 -0.26 -7.94
CA TYR A 167 -18.31 0.49 -7.31
C TYR A 167 -18.19 2.00 -7.60
N CYS A 168 -17.01 2.59 -7.41
CA CYS A 168 -16.77 4.01 -7.69
C CYS A 168 -17.05 4.38 -9.16
N ILE A 169 -16.60 3.55 -10.09
CA ILE A 169 -16.87 3.72 -11.54
C ILE A 169 -18.38 3.67 -11.81
N LYS A 170 -19.09 2.70 -11.23
CA LYS A 170 -20.54 2.59 -11.40
C LYS A 170 -21.30 3.78 -10.83
N VAL A 171 -20.85 4.35 -9.72
CA VAL A 171 -21.41 5.60 -9.17
C VAL A 171 -21.27 6.76 -10.16
N VAL A 172 -20.09 6.91 -10.78
CA VAL A 172 -19.85 7.94 -11.80
C VAL A 172 -20.72 7.71 -13.04
N MET A 173 -20.92 6.45 -13.43
CA MET A 173 -21.78 6.08 -14.57
C MET A 173 -23.27 6.17 -14.26
N GLY A 174 -23.69 6.34 -13.00
CA GLY A 174 -25.09 6.29 -12.56
C GLY A 174 -25.72 4.89 -12.72
N THR A 175 -24.92 3.84 -12.56
CA THR A 175 -25.31 2.43 -12.74
C THR A 175 -25.04 1.58 -11.49
N GLU A 176 -24.81 2.20 -10.33
CA GLU A 176 -24.50 1.54 -9.07
C GLU A 176 -25.59 0.57 -8.58
N ASN A 177 -26.85 0.83 -8.95
CA ASN A 177 -27.98 -0.03 -8.61
C ASN A 177 -28.31 -1.08 -9.68
N LYS A 178 -27.56 -1.12 -10.79
CA LYS A 178 -27.77 -2.12 -11.86
C LYS A 178 -26.99 -3.39 -11.55
N VAL A 179 -27.67 -4.53 -11.69
CA VAL A 179 -27.05 -5.87 -11.60
C VAL A 179 -25.86 -5.94 -12.55
N VAL A 180 -24.74 -6.49 -12.08
CA VAL A 180 -23.57 -6.75 -12.93
C VAL A 180 -24.01 -7.77 -13.98
N SER A 181 -24.08 -7.36 -15.25
CA SER A 181 -24.30 -8.27 -16.37
C SER A 181 -23.01 -9.06 -16.62
N GLU A 182 -23.12 -10.34 -16.98
CA GLU A 182 -21.96 -11.14 -17.40
C GLU A 182 -21.35 -10.60 -18.70
N GLU A 183 -22.17 -10.01 -19.57
CA GLU A 183 -21.70 -9.31 -20.76
C GLU A 183 -21.38 -7.84 -20.47
N LEU A 184 -20.13 -7.45 -20.75
CA LEU A 184 -19.65 -6.09 -20.59
C LEU A 184 -20.15 -5.21 -21.75
N PRO A 185 -20.74 -4.04 -21.48
CA PRO A 185 -21.15 -3.11 -22.54
C PRO A 185 -19.93 -2.57 -23.29
N LYS A 186 -20.06 -2.48 -24.62
CA LYS A 186 -19.04 -1.85 -25.49
C LYS A 186 -19.21 -0.33 -25.49
N LEU A 187 -18.15 0.39 -25.12
CA LEU A 187 -18.13 1.85 -25.04
C LEU A 187 -16.93 2.43 -25.81
N PRO A 188 -17.09 3.62 -26.44
CA PRO A 188 -15.96 4.29 -27.10
C PRO A 188 -14.84 4.63 -26.14
N CYS A 189 -13.58 4.54 -26.58
CA CYS A 189 -12.42 4.80 -25.70
C CYS A 189 -12.43 6.22 -25.14
N ALA A 190 -12.91 7.21 -25.90
CA ALA A 190 -13.08 8.59 -25.43
C ALA A 190 -14.05 8.67 -24.23
N LYS A 191 -15.10 7.84 -24.22
CA LYS A 191 -16.08 7.78 -23.14
C LYS A 191 -15.52 7.05 -21.92
N LEU A 192 -14.78 5.97 -22.13
CA LEU A 192 -14.06 5.27 -21.07
C LEU A 192 -13.03 6.17 -20.38
N ALA A 193 -12.21 6.88 -21.16
CA ALA A 193 -11.23 7.84 -20.66
C ALA A 193 -11.89 8.96 -19.83
N LYS A 194 -13.05 9.45 -20.28
CA LYS A 194 -13.86 10.41 -19.52
C LYS A 194 -14.30 9.85 -18.17
N TYR A 195 -14.84 8.63 -18.11
CA TYR A 195 -15.26 8.04 -16.85
C TYR A 195 -14.09 7.73 -15.90
N ILE A 196 -12.93 7.34 -16.44
CA ILE A 196 -11.71 7.16 -15.65
C ILE A 196 -11.30 8.50 -15.00
N GLN A 197 -11.32 9.59 -15.78
CA GLN A 197 -11.00 10.93 -15.29
C GLN A 197 -12.01 11.40 -14.23
N GLU A 198 -13.31 11.26 -14.48
CA GLU A 198 -14.36 11.64 -13.52
C GLU A 198 -14.29 10.82 -12.22
N THR A 199 -13.95 9.52 -12.31
CA THR A 199 -13.74 8.66 -11.13
C THR A 199 -12.53 9.14 -10.32
N PHE A 200 -11.43 9.48 -10.99
CA PHE A 200 -10.27 10.07 -10.33
C PHE A 200 -10.64 11.39 -9.62
N ASP A 201 -11.33 12.28 -10.33
CA ASP A 201 -11.69 13.60 -9.81
C ASP A 201 -12.58 13.51 -8.57
N GLN A 202 -13.55 12.60 -8.60
CA GLN A 202 -14.52 12.41 -7.53
C GLN A 202 -13.97 11.70 -6.29
N PHE A 203 -13.00 10.79 -6.42
CA PHE A 203 -12.57 9.93 -5.30
C PHE A 203 -11.12 10.10 -4.85
N PHE A 204 -10.24 10.65 -5.69
CA PHE A 204 -8.80 10.64 -5.42
C PHE A 204 -8.18 12.03 -5.26
N THR A 205 -8.86 13.10 -5.71
CA THR A 205 -8.30 14.46 -5.60
C THR A 205 -8.24 14.94 -4.15
N PRO A 206 -7.25 15.80 -3.79
CA PRO A 206 -7.17 16.39 -2.46
C PRO A 206 -8.43 17.14 -2.06
N GLN A 207 -9.04 17.84 -3.03
CA GLN A 207 -10.28 18.59 -2.82
C GLN A 207 -11.45 17.64 -2.52
N ALA A 208 -11.60 16.54 -3.26
CA ALA A 208 -12.63 15.53 -3.00
C ALA A 208 -12.49 14.93 -1.60
N LYS A 209 -11.26 14.58 -1.19
CA LYS A 209 -10.97 14.04 0.15
C LYS A 209 -11.32 15.03 1.25
N LYS A 210 -10.94 16.30 1.08
CA LYS A 210 -11.27 17.36 2.04
C LYS A 210 -12.79 17.55 2.17
N THR A 211 -13.50 17.65 1.06
CA THR A 211 -14.95 17.76 1.06
C THR A 211 -15.63 16.54 1.68
N ALA A 212 -15.13 15.32 1.41
CA ALA A 212 -15.64 14.10 2.02
C ALA A 212 -15.46 14.09 3.54
N ALA A 213 -14.30 14.52 4.04
CA ALA A 213 -14.02 14.62 5.48
C ALA A 213 -14.99 15.58 6.21
N GLU A 214 -15.40 16.66 5.55
CA GLU A 214 -16.34 17.65 6.11
C GLU A 214 -17.80 17.21 6.00
N THR A 215 -18.16 16.44 4.97
CA THR A 215 -19.56 16.13 4.64
C THR A 215 -20.03 14.76 5.08
N SER A 216 -19.16 13.74 5.06
CA SER A 216 -19.55 12.36 5.30
C SER A 216 -18.38 11.52 5.81
N PRO A 217 -18.37 11.15 7.09
CA PRO A 217 -17.36 10.24 7.64
C PRO A 217 -17.27 8.91 6.87
N LYS A 218 -18.41 8.41 6.38
CA LYS A 218 -18.47 7.18 5.56
C LYS A 218 -17.72 7.33 4.23
N LEU A 219 -17.93 8.45 3.54
CA LEU A 219 -17.27 8.74 2.26
C LEU A 219 -15.77 9.01 2.46
N SER A 220 -15.43 9.74 3.53
CA SER A 220 -14.04 9.99 3.92
C SER A 220 -13.29 8.67 4.16
N ASN A 221 -13.87 7.76 4.95
CA ASN A 221 -13.28 6.46 5.23
C ASN A 221 -13.13 5.59 3.96
N LEU A 222 -14.08 5.69 3.02
CA LEU A 222 -13.97 5.02 1.72
C LEU A 222 -12.79 5.55 0.89
N MET A 223 -12.64 6.88 0.80
CA MET A 223 -11.56 7.51 0.02
C MET A 223 -10.17 7.27 0.64
N LEU A 224 -10.08 7.23 1.98
CA LEU A 224 -8.86 6.85 2.68
C LEU A 224 -8.47 5.41 2.33
N ARG A 225 -9.43 4.48 2.48
CA ARG A 225 -9.24 3.08 2.12
C ARG A 225 -8.79 2.89 0.66
N LEU A 226 -9.42 3.60 -0.29
CA LEU A 226 -9.05 3.57 -1.71
C LEU A 226 -7.60 4.02 -1.93
N SER A 227 -7.14 5.01 -1.16
CA SER A 227 -5.77 5.51 -1.27
C SER A 227 -4.76 4.51 -0.70
N ASP A 228 -5.07 3.93 0.45
CA ASP A 228 -4.20 2.95 1.12
C ASP A 228 -4.09 1.66 0.33
N PHE A 229 -5.18 1.17 -0.27
CA PHE A 229 -5.09 -0.02 -1.12
C PHE A 229 -4.38 0.25 -2.44
N ALA A 230 -4.53 1.46 -3.00
CA ALA A 230 -3.82 1.80 -4.23
C ALA A 230 -2.30 1.77 -4.06
N THR A 231 -1.77 2.20 -2.90
CA THR A 231 -0.33 2.14 -2.60
C THR A 231 0.15 0.70 -2.41
N VAL A 232 -0.64 -0.15 -1.75
CA VAL A 232 -0.35 -1.58 -1.59
C VAL A 232 -0.29 -2.29 -2.95
N VAL A 233 -1.28 -2.03 -3.82
CA VAL A 233 -1.33 -2.61 -5.17
C VAL A 233 -0.13 -2.17 -6.01
N GLU A 234 0.23 -0.88 -5.93
CA GLU A 234 1.41 -0.37 -6.64
C GLU A 234 2.72 -1.01 -6.13
N GLY A 235 2.89 -1.10 -4.80
CA GLY A 235 4.05 -1.76 -4.21
C GLY A 235 4.18 -3.21 -4.65
N ASN A 236 3.08 -3.98 -4.63
CA ASN A 236 3.07 -5.36 -5.10
C ASN A 236 3.43 -5.48 -6.59
N THR A 237 2.89 -4.60 -7.44
CA THR A 237 3.21 -4.58 -8.88
C THR A 237 4.68 -4.23 -9.12
N ALA A 238 5.20 -3.22 -8.44
CA ALA A 238 6.60 -2.81 -8.54
C ALA A 238 7.55 -3.94 -8.13
N MET A 239 7.24 -4.65 -7.05
CA MET A 239 8.03 -5.80 -6.59
C MET A 239 8.01 -6.98 -7.56
N LYS A 240 6.91 -7.21 -8.28
CA LYS A 240 6.83 -8.23 -9.34
C LYS A 240 7.57 -7.82 -10.61
N GLY A 241 7.68 -6.53 -10.88
CA GLY A 241 8.33 -5.96 -12.07
C GLY A 241 9.86 -5.83 -11.97
N GLY A 242 10.42 -5.87 -10.76
CA GLY A 242 11.85 -6.07 -10.54
C GLY A 242 12.17 -7.56 -10.59
N GLU A 243 13.09 -8.00 -11.46
CA GLU A 243 13.58 -9.38 -11.43
C GLU A 243 14.20 -9.70 -10.06
N ILE A 244 13.47 -10.39 -9.20
CA ILE A 244 14.03 -10.98 -7.99
C ILE A 244 14.67 -12.32 -8.37
N GLY A 245 15.89 -12.24 -8.92
CA GLY A 245 16.83 -13.35 -9.01
C GLY A 245 16.54 -14.42 -10.06
N SER A 246 16.98 -14.20 -11.30
CA SER A 246 17.42 -15.33 -12.12
C SER A 246 18.72 -15.88 -11.54
N LYS A 247 18.63 -17.00 -10.82
CA LYS A 247 19.80 -17.76 -10.37
C LYS A 247 20.64 -18.17 -11.59
N SER A 248 21.82 -17.59 -11.74
CA SER A 248 22.92 -18.16 -12.53
C SER A 248 23.82 -19.00 -11.64
#